data_AF-A0A944SMS9-F1
#
_entry.id   AF-A0A944SMS9-F1
#
_cell.length_a   1.000
_cell.length_b   1.000
_cell.length_c   1.000
_cell.angle_alpha   90.00
_cell.angle_beta   90.00
_cell.angle_gamma   90.00
#
_symmetry.space_group_name_H-M   'P 1'
#
loop_
_entity.id
_entity.type
_entity.pdbx_description
1 polymer ?
#
loop_
_entity_poly.entity_id
_entity_poly.type
_entity_poly.pdbx_seq_one_letter_code
_entity_poly.pdbx_strand_id
1 'polypeptide(L)'
;MSDSTQATTLQDFLGQDCWSALTNPGNRQAVKAFSQTLVPPKEIRIRDSTYEILSFLEEGETEIDFQTLLARAKKLGDEWHPFSHVFLRENQAGIPPSLQNTQTFVFPHSTRRNEVLLLAWLGHGWCFKSITTDTKWNDRYRLIRRKVDKPKKAGG
;
A
#
# COMPACT_ATOMS: atom_id res chain seq x y z
N MET A 1 -9.79 -39.54 5.16
CA MET A 1 -9.26 -39.08 3.85
C MET A 1 -8.51 -37.80 4.15
N SER A 2 -7.18 -37.86 4.09
CA SER A 2 -6.32 -36.74 4.47
C SER A 2 -6.02 -35.91 3.22
N ASP A 3 -6.50 -34.66 3.18
CA ASP A 3 -6.10 -33.68 2.18
C ASP A 3 -4.61 -33.34 2.39
N SER A 4 -3.76 -34.06 1.67
CA SER A 4 -2.36 -33.74 1.49
C SER A 4 -2.26 -32.66 0.42
N THR A 5 -2.51 -31.41 0.80
CA THR A 5 -2.16 -30.26 -0.04
C THR A 5 -0.63 -30.18 -0.11
N GLN A 6 -0.02 -30.87 -1.07
CA GLN A 6 1.41 -30.73 -1.33
C GLN A 6 1.68 -29.30 -1.72
N ALA A 7 2.55 -28.62 -0.98
CA ALA A 7 3.01 -27.29 -1.33
C ALA A 7 3.79 -27.39 -2.65
N THR A 8 3.19 -26.96 -3.76
CA THR A 8 3.88 -26.80 -5.04
C THR A 8 5.04 -25.83 -4.84
N THR A 9 6.26 -26.23 -5.20
CA THR A 9 7.39 -25.31 -5.09
C THR A 9 7.25 -24.20 -6.12
N LEU A 10 7.85 -23.04 -5.87
CA LEU A 10 7.86 -21.94 -6.84
C LEU A 10 8.47 -22.37 -8.18
N GLN A 11 9.46 -23.27 -8.15
CA GLN A 11 10.06 -23.85 -9.36
C GLN A 11 9.04 -24.69 -10.15
N ASP A 12 8.27 -25.55 -9.49
CA ASP A 12 7.25 -26.38 -10.14
C ASP A 12 6.13 -25.53 -10.76
N PHE A 13 5.73 -24.45 -10.07
CA PHE A 13 4.72 -23.52 -10.57
C PHE A 13 5.20 -22.76 -11.82
N LEU A 14 6.45 -22.29 -11.81
CA LEU A 14 7.01 -21.50 -12.90
C LEU A 14 7.45 -22.36 -14.10
N GLY A 15 7.78 -23.63 -13.86
CA GLY A 15 8.39 -24.50 -14.85
C GLY A 15 9.89 -24.23 -15.05
N GLN A 16 10.58 -25.21 -15.65
CA GLN A 16 12.03 -25.23 -15.76
C GLN A 16 12.63 -24.07 -16.56
N ASP A 17 11.96 -23.64 -17.63
CA ASP A 17 12.45 -22.58 -18.51
C ASP A 17 12.43 -21.21 -17.81
N CYS A 18 11.29 -20.86 -17.19
CA CYS A 18 11.14 -19.63 -16.41
C CYS A 18 12.08 -19.62 -15.20
N TRP A 19 12.20 -20.75 -14.50
CA TRP A 19 13.11 -20.88 -13.37
C TRP A 19 14.57 -20.70 -13.77
N SER A 20 14.98 -21.30 -14.88
CA SER A 20 16.33 -21.16 -15.43
C SER A 20 16.61 -19.71 -15.85
N ALA A 21 15.62 -19.02 -16.43
CA ALA A 21 15.73 -17.59 -16.75
C ALA A 21 15.88 -16.72 -15.48
N LEU A 22 15.11 -16.99 -14.42
CA LEU A 22 15.19 -16.25 -13.15
C LEU A 22 16.51 -16.48 -12.40
N THR A 23 17.07 -17.69 -12.48
CA THR A 23 18.31 -18.05 -11.76
C THR A 23 19.58 -17.75 -12.55
N ASN A 24 19.48 -17.43 -13.85
CA ASN A 24 20.61 -17.08 -14.70
C ASN A 24 21.34 -15.83 -14.16
N PRO A 25 22.66 -15.90 -13.89
CA PRO A 25 23.44 -14.75 -13.42
C PRO A 25 23.37 -13.52 -14.32
N GLY A 26 23.22 -13.70 -15.63
CA GLY A 26 23.06 -12.61 -16.61
C GLY A 26 21.78 -11.80 -16.43
N ASN A 27 20.75 -12.38 -15.79
CA ASN A 27 19.46 -11.74 -15.55
C ASN A 27 19.33 -11.09 -14.17
N ARG A 28 20.37 -11.12 -13.33
CA ARG A 28 20.32 -10.63 -11.93
C ARG A 28 19.73 -9.23 -11.78
N GLN A 29 20.05 -8.30 -12.67
CA GLN A 29 19.51 -6.93 -12.61
C GLN A 29 18.03 -6.88 -12.96
N ALA A 30 17.59 -7.64 -13.98
CA ALA A 30 16.18 -7.73 -14.35
C ALA A 30 15.35 -8.39 -13.25
N VAL A 31 15.88 -9.47 -12.65
CA VAL A 31 15.24 -10.14 -11.50
C VAL A 31 15.18 -9.23 -10.30
N LYS A 32 16.27 -8.52 -9.96
CA LYS A 32 16.26 -7.52 -8.89
C LYS A 32 15.21 -6.43 -9.14
N ALA A 33 15.15 -5.89 -10.36
CA ALA A 33 14.15 -4.90 -10.73
C ALA A 33 12.73 -5.46 -10.60
N PHE A 34 12.47 -6.68 -11.08
CA PHE A 34 11.19 -7.36 -10.93
C PHE A 34 10.83 -7.59 -9.46
N SER A 35 11.75 -8.11 -8.63
CA SER A 35 11.52 -8.30 -7.19
C SER A 35 11.22 -6.98 -6.48
N GLN A 36 11.83 -5.87 -6.90
CA GLN A 36 11.50 -4.55 -6.38
C GLN A 36 10.09 -4.09 -6.78
N THR A 37 9.53 -4.58 -7.88
CA THR A 37 8.10 -4.36 -8.21
C THR A 37 7.16 -5.17 -7.34
N LEU A 38 7.62 -6.30 -6.78
CA LEU A 38 6.83 -7.14 -5.88
C LEU A 38 6.79 -6.61 -4.44
N VAL A 39 7.77 -5.80 -4.04
CA VAL A 39 7.80 -5.16 -2.72
C VAL A 39 7.13 -3.79 -2.82
N PRO A 40 5.94 -3.59 -2.23
CA PRO A 40 5.29 -2.30 -2.27
C PRO A 40 6.20 -1.25 -1.62
N PRO A 41 6.37 -0.07 -2.23
CA PRO A 41 7.15 0.99 -1.62
C PRO A 41 6.54 1.39 -0.28
N LYS A 42 7.40 1.63 0.72
CA LYS A 42 6.99 2.17 2.03
C LYS A 42 6.85 3.69 2.01
N GLU A 43 7.45 4.34 1.01
CA GLU A 43 7.40 5.78 0.83
C GLU A 43 7.22 6.11 -0.66
N ILE A 44 6.47 7.17 -0.95
CA ILE A 44 6.32 7.72 -2.30
C ILE A 44 6.53 9.23 -2.28
N ARG A 45 7.07 9.77 -3.38
CA ARG A 45 7.22 11.21 -3.57
C ARG A 45 6.24 11.67 -4.63
N ILE A 46 5.42 12.65 -4.28
CA ILE A 46 4.43 13.25 -5.16
C ILE A 46 4.69 14.76 -5.17
N ARG A 47 5.19 15.27 -6.31
CA ARG A 47 5.80 16.61 -6.41
C ARG A 47 6.88 16.80 -5.33
N ASP A 48 6.75 17.85 -4.51
CA ASP A 48 7.70 18.19 -3.45
C ASP A 48 7.34 17.58 -2.09
N SER A 49 6.35 16.68 -2.06
CA SER A 49 5.89 16.06 -0.82
C SER A 49 6.24 14.57 -0.79
N THR A 50 6.79 14.13 0.34
CA THR A 50 7.00 12.71 0.65
C THR A 50 5.82 12.18 1.45
N TYR A 51 5.34 11.01 1.09
CA TYR A 51 4.28 10.29 1.77
C TYR A 51 4.79 8.92 2.22
N GLU A 52 4.46 8.55 3.45
CA GLU A 52 4.67 7.21 3.99
C GLU A 52 3.41 6.37 3.79
N ILE A 53 3.62 5.11 3.38
CA ILE A 53 2.60 4.09 3.20
C ILE A 53 2.70 3.14 4.39
N LEU A 54 1.67 3.13 5.23
CA LEU A 54 1.68 2.46 6.52
C LEU A 54 0.70 1.28 6.52
N SER A 55 1.16 0.14 7.05
CA SER A 55 0.26 -0.95 7.45
C SER A 55 -0.42 -0.57 8.76
N PHE A 56 -1.70 -0.95 8.88
CA PHE A 56 -2.43 -0.96 10.15
C PHE A 56 -2.59 -2.38 10.71
N LEU A 57 -2.20 -3.41 9.96
CA LEU A 57 -2.18 -4.80 10.44
C LEU A 57 -0.93 -5.02 11.28
N GLU A 58 -1.11 -5.67 12.42
CA GLU A 58 -0.05 -6.18 13.29
C GLU A 58 0.32 -7.62 12.87
N GLU A 59 1.40 -8.14 13.44
CA GLU A 59 1.92 -9.47 13.07
C GLU A 59 0.89 -10.58 13.33
N GLY A 60 0.66 -11.43 12.32
CA GLY A 60 -0.30 -12.54 12.40
C GLY A 60 -1.74 -12.17 12.04
N GLU A 61 -2.05 -10.89 11.82
CA GLU A 61 -3.39 -10.46 11.40
C GLU A 61 -3.57 -10.52 9.89
N THR A 62 -4.70 -11.06 9.45
CA THR A 62 -5.11 -11.08 8.04
C THR A 62 -6.15 -10.01 7.73
N GLU A 63 -7.01 -9.68 8.69
CA GLU A 63 -8.03 -8.64 8.58
C GLU A 63 -8.41 -8.04 9.94
N ILE A 64 -8.92 -6.82 9.93
CA ILE A 64 -9.46 -6.13 11.11
C ILE A 64 -10.79 -5.42 10.79
N ASP A 65 -11.54 -5.06 11.83
CA ASP A 65 -12.71 -4.20 11.71
C ASP A 65 -12.37 -2.71 11.65
N PHE A 66 -13.38 -1.89 11.34
CA PHE A 66 -13.20 -0.44 11.22
C PHE A 66 -12.83 0.23 12.55
N GLN A 67 -13.31 -0.24 13.70
CA GLN A 67 -12.99 0.38 14.99
C GLN A 67 -11.50 0.20 15.33
N THR A 68 -10.98 -0.98 15.05
CA THR A 68 -9.55 -1.31 15.19
C THR A 68 -8.72 -0.48 14.20
N LEU A 69 -9.16 -0.39 12.94
CA LEU A 69 -8.51 0.48 11.94
C LEU A 69 -8.43 1.93 12.43
N LEU A 70 -9.53 2.48 12.94
CA LEU A 70 -9.58 3.87 13.42
C LEU A 70 -8.67 4.09 14.63
N ALA A 71 -8.68 3.16 15.58
CA ALA A 71 -7.81 3.23 16.76
C ALA A 71 -6.32 3.19 16.37
N ARG A 72 -5.95 2.31 15.43
CA ARG A 72 -4.56 2.23 14.93
C ARG A 72 -4.17 3.40 14.07
N ALA A 73 -5.07 3.89 13.20
CA ALA A 73 -4.84 5.10 12.43
C ALA A 73 -4.59 6.31 13.33
N LYS A 74 -5.32 6.41 14.44
CA LYS A 74 -5.09 7.44 15.46
C LYS A 74 -3.71 7.30 16.11
N LYS A 75 -3.33 6.08 16.54
CA LYS A 75 -1.99 5.81 17.10
C LYS A 75 -0.86 6.13 16.10
N LEU A 76 -1.09 5.89 14.82
CA LEU A 76 -0.11 6.12 13.75
C LEU A 76 -0.05 7.59 13.28
N GLY A 77 -0.92 8.48 13.76
CA GLY A 77 -0.96 9.84 13.23
C GLY A 77 -1.52 10.90 14.15
N ASP A 78 -0.71 11.32 15.13
CA ASP A 78 -0.84 12.68 15.68
C ASP A 78 -0.59 13.78 14.61
N GLU A 79 -0.23 13.44 13.37
CA GLU A 79 0.06 14.37 12.26
C GLU A 79 -0.66 14.02 10.94
N TRP A 80 -1.91 13.54 10.99
CA TRP A 80 -2.71 13.42 9.76
C TRP A 80 -3.01 14.81 9.19
N HIS A 81 -2.32 15.20 8.12
CA HIS A 81 -2.62 16.47 7.47
C HIS A 81 -4.05 16.43 6.90
N PRO A 82 -4.98 17.29 7.36
CA PRO A 82 -6.43 17.17 7.12
C PRO A 82 -6.86 17.25 5.65
N PHE A 83 -5.93 17.59 4.75
CA PHE A 83 -6.16 17.74 3.32
C PHE A 83 -5.32 16.80 2.44
N SER A 84 -4.72 15.75 3.01
CA SER A 84 -3.90 14.80 2.24
C SER A 84 -4.69 14.14 1.10
N HIS A 85 -5.98 13.85 1.32
CA HIS A 85 -6.86 13.31 0.28
C HIS A 85 -7.14 14.31 -0.85
N VAL A 86 -7.24 15.62 -0.56
CA VAL A 86 -7.42 16.67 -1.57
C VAL A 86 -6.15 16.80 -2.42
N PHE A 87 -4.98 16.90 -1.78
CA PHE A 87 -3.72 16.97 -2.52
C PHE A 87 -3.52 15.75 -3.41
N LEU A 88 -3.73 14.54 -2.89
CA LEU A 88 -3.59 13.32 -3.68
C LEU A 88 -4.56 13.27 -4.87
N ARG A 89 -5.74 13.87 -4.75
CA ARG A 89 -6.70 14.00 -5.85
C ARG A 89 -6.18 14.83 -7.01
N GLU A 90 -5.52 15.93 -6.71
CA GLU A 90 -4.98 16.84 -7.72
C GLU A 90 -3.65 16.35 -8.32
N ASN A 91 -3.05 15.32 -7.71
CA ASN A 91 -1.69 14.88 -7.98
C ASN A 91 -1.56 13.39 -8.30
N GLN A 92 -2.65 12.76 -8.75
CA GLN A 92 -2.71 11.31 -9.00
C GLN A 92 -1.67 10.82 -10.01
N ALA A 93 -1.31 11.66 -10.99
CA ALA A 93 -0.29 11.34 -11.99
C ALA A 93 1.11 11.09 -11.38
N GLY A 94 1.36 11.59 -10.15
CA GLY A 94 2.60 11.35 -9.42
C GLY A 94 2.61 10.05 -8.61
N ILE A 95 1.50 9.32 -8.52
CA ILE A 95 1.45 8.05 -7.78
C ILE A 95 2.12 6.96 -8.62
N PRO A 96 3.15 6.26 -8.10
CA PRO A 96 3.91 5.26 -8.84
C PRO A 96 3.04 4.16 -9.46
N PRO A 97 3.31 3.74 -10.72
CA PRO A 97 2.60 2.63 -11.35
C PRO A 97 2.69 1.29 -10.61
N SER A 98 3.76 1.07 -9.83
CA SER A 98 3.92 -0.15 -9.03
C SER A 98 2.85 -0.33 -7.94
N LEU A 99 2.12 0.74 -7.59
CA LEU A 99 1.03 0.71 -6.63
C LEU A 99 -0.34 0.46 -7.27
N GLN A 100 -0.42 0.49 -8.60
CA GLN A 100 -1.66 0.23 -9.33
C GLN A 100 -2.09 -1.23 -9.13
N ASN A 101 -3.35 -1.45 -8.77
CA ASN A 101 -3.95 -2.76 -8.45
C ASN A 101 -3.35 -3.49 -7.23
N THR A 102 -2.28 -3.00 -6.60
CA THR A 102 -1.65 -3.67 -5.46
C THR A 102 -2.05 -3.03 -4.12
N GLN A 103 -2.38 -1.73 -4.11
CA GLN A 103 -2.69 -1.00 -2.88
C GLN A 103 -3.90 -0.08 -3.06
N THR A 104 -4.71 0.01 -1.99
CA THR A 104 -5.79 0.99 -1.84
C THR A 104 -5.51 1.86 -0.64
N PHE A 105 -5.50 3.18 -0.82
CA PHE A 105 -5.27 4.11 0.28
C PHE A 105 -6.56 4.42 1.01
N VAL A 106 -6.51 4.35 2.34
CA VAL A 106 -7.63 4.58 3.24
C VAL A 106 -7.47 5.92 3.94
N PHE A 107 -8.53 6.70 3.97
CA PHE A 107 -8.62 7.96 4.71
C PHE A 107 -9.63 7.79 5.86
N PRO A 108 -9.24 7.15 6.97
CA PRO A 108 -10.17 6.72 8.03
C PRO A 108 -10.84 7.88 8.77
N HIS A 109 -10.31 9.10 8.66
CA HIS A 109 -10.88 10.31 9.25
C HIS A 109 -11.81 11.08 8.29
N SER A 110 -11.81 10.73 7.01
CA SER A 110 -12.69 11.32 6.01
C SER A 110 -13.96 10.47 5.92
N THR A 111 -14.76 10.51 6.99
CA THR A 111 -16.00 9.72 7.07
C THR A 111 -17.24 10.55 6.82
N ARG A 112 -18.23 9.95 6.15
CA ARG A 112 -19.57 10.51 6.00
C ARG A 112 -20.57 9.37 6.11
N ARG A 113 -21.55 9.47 7.01
CA ARG A 113 -22.66 8.51 7.12
C ARG A 113 -22.22 7.03 7.14
N ASN A 114 -21.25 6.68 8.00
CA ASN A 114 -20.70 5.32 8.10
C ASN A 114 -19.95 4.83 6.85
N GLU A 115 -19.42 5.75 6.05
CA GLU A 115 -18.52 5.45 4.96
C GLU A 115 -17.13 6.00 5.24
N VAL A 116 -16.11 5.33 4.69
CA VAL A 116 -14.71 5.71 4.69
C VAL A 116 -14.28 6.03 3.28
N LEU A 117 -13.62 7.18 3.10
CA LEU A 117 -13.06 7.56 1.81
C LEU A 117 -11.81 6.73 1.48
N LEU A 118 -11.74 6.25 0.25
CA LEU A 118 -10.64 5.50 -0.33
C LEU A 118 -10.09 6.18 -1.58
N LEU A 119 -8.83 5.90 -1.91
CA LEU A 119 -8.24 6.13 -3.22
C LEU A 119 -7.73 4.79 -3.77
N ALA A 120 -8.33 4.31 -4.86
CA ALA A 120 -8.04 3.01 -5.46
C ALA A 120 -7.80 3.14 -6.96
N TRP A 121 -6.97 2.27 -7.53
CA TRP A 121 -6.82 2.15 -8.98
C TRP A 121 -7.97 1.32 -9.57
N LEU A 122 -8.66 1.84 -10.58
CA LEU A 122 -9.81 1.21 -11.23
C LEU A 122 -9.56 0.94 -12.72
N GLY A 123 -8.46 0.26 -13.03
CA GLY A 123 -8.09 -0.16 -14.39
C GLY A 123 -7.52 0.96 -15.26
N HIS A 124 -8.16 2.12 -15.28
CA HIS A 124 -7.79 3.27 -16.14
C HIS A 124 -7.36 4.52 -15.37
N GLY A 125 -7.41 4.48 -14.03
CA GLY A 125 -7.06 5.65 -13.22
C GLY A 125 -7.23 5.45 -11.73
N TRP A 126 -6.66 6.37 -10.96
CA TRP A 126 -6.91 6.49 -9.52
C TRP A 126 -8.25 7.18 -9.28
N CYS A 127 -9.12 6.58 -8.46
CA CYS A 127 -10.46 7.09 -8.20
C CYS A 127 -10.75 7.13 -6.71
N PHE A 128 -11.46 8.18 -6.30
CA PHE A 128 -12.00 8.26 -4.95
C PHE A 128 -13.31 7.50 -4.88
N LYS A 129 -13.46 6.69 -3.83
CA LYS A 129 -14.69 5.95 -3.53
C LYS A 129 -14.96 5.99 -2.04
N SER A 130 -16.24 5.89 -1.69
CA SER A 130 -16.66 5.59 -0.32
C SER A 130 -16.87 4.09 -0.18
N ILE A 131 -16.49 3.53 0.96
CA ILE A 131 -16.86 2.18 1.35
C ILE A 131 -17.45 2.18 2.75
N THR A 132 -18.41 1.30 3.01
CA THR A 132 -19.08 1.19 4.31
C THR A 132 -18.14 0.69 5.41
N THR A 133 -18.35 1.16 6.64
CA THR A 133 -17.51 0.82 7.80
C THR A 133 -17.67 -0.62 8.31
N ASP A 134 -18.63 -1.39 7.78
CA ASP A 134 -18.77 -2.83 8.03
C ASP A 134 -17.78 -3.69 7.22
N THR A 135 -17.03 -3.06 6.32
CA THR A 135 -15.97 -3.72 5.53
C THR A 135 -14.86 -4.27 6.43
N LYS A 136 -14.37 -5.46 6.10
CA LYS A 136 -13.14 -6.04 6.66
C LYS A 136 -11.91 -5.47 5.96
N TRP A 137 -10.95 -5.01 6.75
CA TRP A 137 -9.76 -4.31 6.27
C TRP A 137 -8.56 -5.24 6.33
N ASN A 138 -7.96 -5.54 5.18
CA ASN A 138 -6.85 -6.47 5.04
C ASN A 138 -5.58 -5.79 4.46
N ASP A 139 -4.62 -6.62 4.08
CA ASP A 139 -3.32 -6.23 3.55
C ASP A 139 -3.35 -5.52 2.19
N ARG A 140 -4.50 -5.39 1.53
CA ARG A 140 -4.64 -4.55 0.31
C ARG A 140 -4.84 -3.08 0.63
N TYR A 141 -5.21 -2.77 1.87
CA TYR A 141 -5.50 -1.42 2.30
C TYR A 141 -4.33 -0.84 3.07
N ARG A 142 -4.01 0.43 2.82
CA ARG A 142 -2.92 1.13 3.49
C ARG A 142 -3.35 2.51 3.94
N LEU A 143 -2.78 2.93 5.04
CA LEU A 143 -2.81 4.31 5.46
C LEU A 143 -1.74 5.06 4.66
N ILE A 144 -2.04 6.29 4.22
CA ILE A 144 -1.07 7.16 3.56
C ILE A 144 -0.96 8.47 4.33
N ARG A 145 0.25 8.83 4.75
CA ARG A 145 0.53 9.99 5.58
C ARG A 145 1.60 10.86 4.94
N ARG A 146 1.39 12.17 4.86
CA ARG A 146 2.44 13.10 4.44
C ARG A 146 3.51 13.17 5.53
N LYS A 147 4.77 13.01 5.15
CA LYS A 147 5.92 13.23 6.03
C LYS A 147 6.14 14.73 6.15
N VAL A 148 6.07 15.28 7.36
CA VAL A 148 6.45 16.67 7.59
C VAL A 148 7.96 16.69 7.73
N ASP A 149 8.64 17.41 6.84
CA ASP A 149 10.06 17.67 7.01
C ASP A 149 10.23 18.46 8.31
N LYS A 150 10.87 17.85 9.32
CA LYS A 150 11.25 18.60 10.52
C LYS A 150 12.11 19.77 10.04
N PRO A 151 11.82 21.02 10.44
CA PRO A 151 12.66 22.14 10.06
C PRO A 151 14.08 21.79 10.46
N LYS A 152 15.01 21.85 9.49
CA LYS A 152 16.44 21.78 9.79
C LYS A 152 16.66 22.86 10.86
N LYS A 153 17.06 22.45 12.07
CA LYS A 153 17.52 23.41 13.08
C LYS A 153 18.58 24.24 12.37
N ALA A 154 18.30 25.52 12.15
CA ALA A 154 19.31 26.46 11.73
C ALA A 154 20.41 26.36 12.79
N GLY A 155 21.58 25.85 12.40
CA GLY A 155 22.74 25.86 13.27
C GLY A 155 23.03 27.31 13.60
N GLY A 156 22.81 27.67 14.87
CA GLY A 156 23.35 28.88 15.46
C GLY A 156 24.80 28.67 15.86
#